data_AF-A0A7H4LZ39-F1
#
_entry.id   AF-A0A7H4LZ39-F1
#
_cell.length_a   1.000
_cell.length_b   1.000
_cell.length_c   1.000
_cell.angle_alpha   90.00
_cell.angle_beta   90.00
_cell.angle_gamma   90.00
#
_symmetry.space_group_name_H-M   'P 1'
#
loop_
_entity.id
_entity.type
_entity.pdbx_description
1 polymer ?
#
loop_
_entity_poly.entity_id
_entity_poly.type
_entity_poly.pdbx_seq_one_letter_code
_entity_poly.pdbx_strand_id
1 'polypeptide(L)'
;MKKHILAIGLLLSTMTPALALDVGDISSFMNSGSSTLSKEIKNTTDSGRLINIHMERLSSPLDGGKVIPMDKQDEILLTPPVCCCPRRPAT
;
A
#
# COMPACT_ATOMS: atom_id res chain seq x y z
N MET A 1 -24.65 -28.34 -21.99
CA MET A 1 -23.46 -27.63 -22.53
C MET A 1 -23.30 -26.20 -21.99
N LYS A 2 -24.36 -25.40 -21.82
CA LYS A 2 -24.26 -23.99 -21.34
C LYS A 2 -23.77 -23.82 -19.88
N LYS A 3 -24.13 -24.74 -18.98
CA LYS A 3 -23.71 -24.70 -17.55
C LYS A 3 -22.22 -25.01 -17.35
N HIS A 4 -21.62 -25.82 -18.22
CA HIS A 4 -20.18 -26.12 -18.18
C HIS A 4 -19.34 -24.95 -18.69
N ILE A 5 -19.83 -24.22 -19.70
CA ILE A 5 -19.18 -22.99 -20.19
C ILE A 5 -19.17 -21.91 -19.09
N LEU A 6 -20.27 -21.76 -18.36
CA LEU A 6 -20.35 -20.84 -17.22
C LEU A 6 -19.40 -21.26 -16.08
N ALA A 7 -19.32 -22.56 -15.77
CA ALA A 7 -18.41 -23.09 -14.75
C ALA A 7 -16.93 -22.88 -15.12
N ILE A 8 -16.57 -23.09 -16.39
CA ILE A 8 -15.21 -22.84 -16.90
C ILE A 8 -14.89 -21.35 -16.84
N GLY A 9 -15.80 -20.46 -17.23
CA GLY A 9 -15.60 -19.02 -17.13
C GLY A 9 -15.35 -18.54 -15.69
N LEU A 10 -16.07 -19.12 -14.72
CA LEU A 10 -15.86 -18.81 -13.30
C LEU A 10 -14.49 -19.33 -12.80
N LEU A 11 -14.07 -20.52 -13.23
CA LEU A 11 -12.75 -21.08 -12.90
C LEU A 11 -11.59 -20.24 -13.45
N LEU A 12 -11.74 -19.60 -14.61
CA LEU A 12 -10.70 -18.71 -15.15
C LEU A 12 -10.62 -17.35 -14.44
N SER A 13 -11.70 -16.90 -13.79
CA SER A 13 -11.73 -15.59 -13.09
C SER A 13 -10.87 -15.53 -11.81
N THR A 14 -10.46 -16.68 -11.26
CA THR A 14 -9.67 -16.75 -10.03
C THR A 14 -8.17 -16.60 -10.25
N MET A 15 -7.71 -16.47 -11.50
CA MET A 15 -6.29 -16.38 -11.86
C MET A 15 -5.73 -14.94 -11.80
N THR A 16 -6.38 -14.01 -11.11
CA THR A 16 -5.89 -12.64 -11.01
C THR A 16 -4.80 -12.52 -9.94
N PRO A 17 -3.62 -11.95 -10.25
CA PRO A 17 -2.57 -11.77 -9.27
C PRO A 17 -3.02 -10.77 -8.19
N ALA A 18 -2.82 -11.12 -6.92
CA ALA A 18 -3.15 -10.24 -5.81
C ALA A 18 -2.22 -9.02 -5.82
N LEU A 19 -2.77 -7.82 -6.03
CA LEU A 19 -2.00 -6.56 -6.02
C LEU A 19 -1.80 -5.97 -4.61
N ALA A 20 -2.39 -6.58 -3.59
CA ALA A 20 -2.26 -6.15 -2.20
C ALA A 20 -0.81 -6.27 -1.73
N LEU A 21 -0.38 -5.30 -0.93
CA LEU A 21 0.96 -5.22 -0.33
C LEU A 21 0.80 -5.17 1.19
N ASP A 22 1.69 -5.85 1.91
CA ASP A 22 1.69 -5.80 3.37
C ASP A 22 2.45 -4.53 3.82
N VAL A 23 1.74 -3.63 4.49
CA VAL A 23 2.24 -2.32 4.95
C VAL A 23 2.35 -2.24 6.48
N GLY A 24 2.21 -3.40 7.17
CA GLY A 24 2.08 -3.47 8.62
C GLY A 24 0.80 -2.78 9.11
N ASP A 25 0.90 -2.02 10.20
CA ASP A 25 -0.25 -1.31 10.77
C ASP A 25 -0.83 -0.28 9.81
N ILE A 26 -2.16 -0.24 9.64
CA ILE A 26 -2.84 0.71 8.73
C ILE A 26 -2.63 2.15 9.20
N SER A 27 -2.68 2.37 10.51
CA SER A 27 -2.44 3.67 11.15
C SER A 27 -1.23 3.56 12.06
N SER A 28 -0.38 4.58 12.03
CA SER A 28 0.78 4.66 12.93
C SER A 28 0.87 6.03 13.58
N PHE A 29 1.38 6.06 14.80
CA PHE A 29 1.38 7.25 15.65
C PHE A 29 2.80 7.77 15.83
N MET A 30 3.03 9.02 15.45
CA MET A 30 4.24 9.77 15.80
C MET A 30 3.96 10.54 17.10
N ASN A 31 4.53 10.07 18.20
CA ASN A 31 4.38 10.72 19.50
C ASN A 31 5.15 12.04 19.55
N SER A 32 4.74 12.98 20.41
CA SER A 32 5.29 14.35 20.46
C SER A 32 6.80 14.46 20.71
N GLY A 33 7.44 13.43 21.26
CA GLY A 33 8.89 13.36 21.44
C GLY A 33 9.68 12.78 20.26
N SER A 34 9.00 12.32 19.20
CA SER A 34 9.63 11.74 18.01
C SER A 34 9.43 12.64 16.79
N SER A 35 10.49 12.80 16.01
CA SER A 35 10.45 13.45 14.68
C SER A 35 10.57 12.44 13.54
N THR A 36 10.71 11.15 13.85
CA THR A 36 10.93 10.08 12.86
C THR A 36 9.97 8.92 13.10
N LEU A 37 9.47 8.33 12.02
CA LEU A 37 8.65 7.13 12.03
C LEU A 37 9.09 6.21 10.89
N SER A 38 9.31 4.94 11.20
CA SER A 38 9.72 3.94 10.23
C SER A 38 8.63 2.88 10.08
N LYS A 39 8.40 2.43 8.84
CA LYS A 39 7.47 1.36 8.52
C LYS A 39 8.16 0.31 7.65
N GLU A 40 7.78 -0.94 7.87
CA GLU A 40 8.21 -2.06 7.02
C GLU A 40 7.11 -2.35 5.99
N ILE A 41 7.51 -2.51 4.72
CA ILE A 41 6.63 -2.89 3.62
C ILE A 41 7.13 -4.22 3.05
N LYS A 42 6.26 -5.22 3.00
CA LYS A 42 6.58 -6.57 2.54
C LYS A 42 5.86 -6.90 1.24
N ASN A 43 6.64 -7.27 0.23
CA ASN A 43 6.12 -7.88 -0.98
C ASN A 43 6.00 -9.39 -0.77
N THR A 44 4.76 -9.85 -0.56
CA THR A 44 4.44 -11.26 -0.32
C THR A 44 4.29 -12.09 -1.59
N THR A 45 4.45 -11.46 -2.77
CA THR A 45 4.28 -12.12 -4.07
C THR A 45 5.61 -12.51 -4.71
N ASP A 46 5.53 -13.37 -5.71
CA ASP A 46 6.63 -13.94 -6.49
C ASP A 46 7.16 -13.02 -7.60
N SER A 47 6.49 -11.90 -7.84
CA SER A 47 6.90 -10.85 -8.77
C SER A 47 7.51 -9.65 -8.01
N GLY A 48 8.48 -8.99 -8.63
CA GLY A 48 9.00 -7.70 -8.13
C GLY A 48 7.99 -6.58 -8.34
N ARG A 49 7.98 -5.59 -7.45
CA ARG A 49 7.05 -4.47 -7.48
C ARG A 49 7.78 -3.15 -7.35
N LEU A 50 7.42 -2.20 -8.22
CA LEU A 50 7.79 -0.80 -8.03
C LEU A 50 6.72 -0.14 -7.15
N ILE A 51 7.13 0.41 -6.01
CA ILE A 51 6.23 1.03 -5.04
C ILE A 51 6.51 2.53 -5.06
N ASN A 52 5.46 3.32 -5.26
CA ASN A 52 5.47 4.76 -5.10
C ASN A 52 4.69 5.11 -3.83
N ILE A 53 5.27 5.93 -2.97
CA ILE A 53 4.68 6.35 -1.70
C ILE A 53 4.45 7.86 -1.79
N HIS A 54 3.24 8.29 -1.44
CA HIS A 54 2.84 9.69 -1.42
C HIS A 54 2.29 10.05 -0.04
N MET A 55 2.41 11.32 0.34
CA MET A 55 1.89 11.83 1.60
C MET A 55 0.91 12.96 1.34
N GLU A 56 -0.21 12.91 2.05
CA GLU A 56 -1.28 13.90 1.98
C GLU A 56 -1.67 14.27 3.42
N ARG A 57 -1.92 15.55 3.65
CA ARG A 57 -2.46 16.01 4.93
C ARG A 57 -3.97 15.91 4.90
N LEU A 58 -4.55 15.33 5.94
CA LEU A 58 -5.98 15.19 6.09
C LEU A 58 -6.49 16.17 7.15
N SER A 59 -7.68 16.72 6.94
CA SER A 59 -8.37 17.54 7.94
C SER A 59 -8.78 16.73 9.18
N SER A 60 -9.07 15.44 8.99
CA SER A 60 -9.45 14.48 10.03
C SER A 60 -9.15 13.06 9.52
N PRO A 61 -8.74 12.11 10.39
CA PRO A 61 -8.57 10.71 10.01
C PRO A 61 -9.90 9.94 9.92
N LEU A 62 -11.01 10.55 10.32
CA LEU A 62 -12.34 9.94 10.28
C LEU A 62 -12.95 10.02 8.88
N ASP A 63 -13.98 9.21 8.67
CA ASP A 63 -14.77 9.25 7.44
C ASP A 63 -15.35 10.67 7.19
N GLY A 64 -15.31 11.11 5.94
CA GLY A 64 -15.66 12.48 5.55
C GLY A 64 -14.54 13.53 5.75
N GLY A 65 -13.36 13.14 6.25
CA GLY A 65 -12.15 13.97 6.19
C GLY A 65 -11.79 14.36 4.76
N LYS A 66 -11.15 15.52 4.58
CA LYS A 66 -10.73 16.03 3.26
C LYS A 66 -9.22 16.20 3.21
N VAL A 67 -8.66 16.01 2.02
CA VAL A 67 -7.27 16.38 1.75
C VAL A 67 -7.15 17.91 1.82
N ILE A 68 -6.21 18.38 2.63
CA ILE A 68 -5.87 19.79 2.81
C ILE A 68 -4.40 20.02 2.45
N PRO A 69 -4.00 21.23 2.01
CA PRO A 69 -2.61 21.52 1.76
C PRO A 69 -1.79 21.43 3.06
N MET A 70 -0.54 20.99 2.95
CA MET A 70 0.44 21.15 4.02
C MET A 70 0.76 22.63 4.24
N ASP A 71 1.09 23.02 5.47
CA ASP A 71 1.42 24.41 5.79
C ASP A 71 2.77 24.82 5.18
N LYS A 72 3.70 23.85 5.09
CA LYS A 72 4.99 23.99 4.40
C LYS A 72 5.30 22.73 3.59
N GLN A 73 6.10 22.87 2.55
CA GLN A 73 6.50 21.72 1.71
C GLN A 73 7.39 20.72 2.47
N ASP A 74 8.07 21.15 3.52
CA ASP A 74 8.97 20.36 4.36
C ASP A 74 8.32 19.90 5.68
N GLU A 75 6.98 19.98 5.79
CA GLU A 75 6.25 19.56 6.99
C GLU A 75 6.46 18.07 7.30
N ILE A 76 6.41 17.21 6.27
CA ILE A 76 6.74 15.77 6.39
C ILE A 76 7.55 15.36 5.17
N LEU A 77 8.67 14.70 5.40
CA LEU A 77 9.53 14.12 4.37
C LEU A 77 9.57 12.60 4.53
N LEU A 78 9.60 11.88 3.40
CA LEU A 78 9.63 10.42 3.38
C LEU A 78 10.82 9.92 2.57
N THR A 79 11.38 8.78 2.94
CA THR A 79 12.49 8.17 2.21
C THR A 79 12.42 6.64 2.31
N PRO A 80 12.55 5.91 1.17
CA PRO A 80 12.53 6.40 -0.20
C PRO A 80 11.10 6.68 -0.71
N PRO A 81 10.86 7.73 -1.53
CA PRO A 81 9.55 7.98 -2.15
C PRO A 81 9.18 6.94 -3.20
N VAL A 82 10.18 6.32 -3.82
CA VAL A 82 10.03 5.25 -4.80
C VAL A 82 11.04 4.16 -4.47
N CYS A 83 10.58 2.90 -4.40
CA CYS A 83 11.48 1.77 -4.23
C CYS A 83 11.07 0.57 -5.08
N CYS A 84 12.07 -0.17 -5.55
CA CYS A 84 11.86 -1.47 -6.16
C CYS A 84 11.91 -2.53 -5.06
N CYS A 85 10.76 -3.09 -4.69
CA CYS A 85 10.68 -4.22 -3.80
C CYS A 85 10.81 -5.52 -4.60
N PRO A 86 11.85 -6.34 -4.35
CA PRO A 86 12.01 -7.61 -5.03
C PRO A 86 10.88 -8.57 -4.67
N ARG A 87 10.78 -9.67 -5.43
CA ARG A 87 9.90 -10.80 -5.09
C ARG A 87 10.20 -11.33 -3.69
N ARG A 88 9.22 -12.00 -3.10
CA ARG A 88 9.37 -12.74 -1.85
C ARG A 88 10.64 -13.63 -1.91
N PRO A 89 11.50 -13.61 -0.88
CA PRO A 89 12.66 -14.49 -0.82
C PRO A 89 12.22 -15.96 -0.86
N ALA A 90 12.90 -16.78 -1.66
CA ALA A 90 12.73 -18.23 -1.58
C ALA A 90 13.37 -18.70 -0.26
N THR A 91 12.55 -19.17 0.67
CA THR A 91 12.99 -19.97 1.82
C THR A 91 13.39 -21.37 1.38
#